data_AF-A0A945L2D3-F1
#
_entry.id   AF-A0A945L2D3-F1
#
_cell.length_a   1.000
_cell.length_b   1.000
_cell.length_c   1.000
_cell.angle_alpha   90.00
_cell.angle_beta   90.00
_cell.angle_gamma   90.00
#
_symmetry.space_group_name_H-M   'P 1'
#
loop_
_entity.id
_entity.type
_entity.pdbx_description
1 polymer ?
#
loop_
_entity_poly.entity_id
_entity_poly.type
_entity_poly.pdbx_seq_one_letter_code
_entity_poly.pdbx_strand_id
1 'polypeptide(L)'
;MGYSLNKIWVGDPSLNPERIRSILKSRGVAGLIVYQANSPIDHLKSIFNDFSVMWLGDGPKDTSLHSVRLNRFSSMKLAWENLSTQGYQTGGLVFSEHSADQNYGEWDAAHSHFQRKFVGRAQYIPPLTFRSNEDCDIDALRDWLEKWKTQVIISAFKKVYHLLQQLDLDIPNDIGYLALSTNNGSEITGIDQEMESISQTGIRLLDQLIRNREQGIPKHQQIIETNGQWNSGETLKSQS
;
A
#
# COMPACT_ATOMS: atom_id res chain seq x y z
N MET A 1 -4.71 -2.89 -28.07
CA MET A 1 -4.15 -1.52 -27.91
C MET A 1 -2.89 -1.44 -28.76
N GLY A 2 -2.66 -0.33 -29.46
CA GLY A 2 -1.50 -0.16 -30.38
C GLY A 2 -0.34 0.62 -29.77
N TYR A 3 -0.16 0.58 -28.45
CA TYR A 3 0.86 1.34 -27.73
C TYR A 3 2.09 0.48 -27.42
N SER A 4 3.25 1.12 -27.35
CA SER A 4 4.48 0.57 -26.77
C SER A 4 4.78 1.21 -25.43
N LEU A 5 5.20 0.43 -24.44
CA LEU A 5 5.62 0.94 -23.13
C LEU A 5 7.09 1.38 -23.16
N ASN A 6 7.36 2.57 -22.64
CA ASN A 6 8.71 3.08 -22.43
C ASN A 6 8.91 3.37 -20.94
N LYS A 7 9.92 2.75 -20.32
CA LYS A 7 10.26 2.99 -18.91
C LYS A 7 11.26 4.14 -18.80
N ILE A 8 11.00 5.09 -17.90
CA ILE A 8 11.94 6.14 -17.51
C ILE A 8 12.04 6.13 -15.99
N TRP A 9 13.25 6.12 -15.46
CA TRP A 9 13.52 6.32 -14.04
C TRP A 9 13.71 7.81 -13.80
N VAL A 10 12.87 8.40 -12.94
CA VAL A 10 12.87 9.86 -12.68
C VAL A 10 13.72 10.29 -11.48
N GLY A 11 14.29 9.35 -10.72
CA GLY A 11 15.25 9.65 -9.66
C GLY A 11 16.70 9.83 -10.14
N ASP A 12 16.92 9.96 -11.45
CA ASP A 12 18.25 10.27 -12.00
C ASP A 12 18.50 11.79 -11.88
N PRO A 13 19.50 12.23 -11.10
CA PRO A 13 19.78 13.65 -10.89
C PRO A 13 20.11 14.43 -12.17
N SER A 14 20.51 13.74 -13.24
CA SER A 14 20.81 14.35 -14.54
C SER A 14 19.56 14.68 -15.36
N LEU A 15 18.40 14.13 -14.99
CA LEU A 15 17.14 14.30 -15.70
C LEU A 15 16.25 15.34 -15.01
N ASN A 16 16.42 16.61 -15.37
CA ASN A 16 15.49 17.66 -14.93
C ASN A 16 14.13 17.54 -15.66
N PRO A 17 13.05 18.16 -15.12
CA PRO A 17 11.70 18.06 -15.70
C PRO A 17 11.62 18.46 -17.18
N GLU A 18 12.31 19.53 -17.59
CA GLU A 18 12.32 19.99 -18.98
C GLU A 18 12.97 18.99 -19.93
N ARG A 19 14.05 18.34 -19.48
CA ARG A 19 14.72 17.28 -20.24
C ARG A 19 13.82 16.06 -20.37
N ILE A 20 13.15 15.65 -19.30
CA ILE A 20 12.17 14.56 -19.32
C ILE A 20 11.03 14.87 -20.30
N ARG A 21 10.45 16.08 -20.21
CA ARG A 21 9.40 16.56 -21.14
C ARG A 21 9.86 16.48 -22.60
N SER A 22 11.06 16.97 -22.90
CA SER A 22 11.64 16.93 -24.25
C SER A 22 11.81 15.51 -24.78
N ILE A 23 12.33 14.59 -23.96
CA ILE A 23 12.48 13.18 -24.31
C ILE A 23 11.12 12.52 -24.59
N LEU A 24 10.13 12.75 -23.72
CA LEU A 24 8.79 12.18 -23.88
C LEU A 24 8.08 12.70 -25.14
N LYS A 25 8.12 14.02 -25.38
CA LYS A 25 7.52 14.64 -26.59
C LYS A 25 8.20 14.17 -27.87
N SER A 26 9.52 14.13 -27.91
CA SER A 26 10.27 13.67 -29.10
C SER A 26 10.00 12.20 -29.45
N ARG A 27 9.62 11.37 -28.47
CA ARG A 27 9.22 9.97 -28.66
C ARG A 27 7.74 9.79 -29.00
N GLY A 28 6.97 10.87 -29.11
CA GLY A 28 5.53 10.79 -29.37
C GLY A 28 4.74 10.16 -28.22
N VAL A 29 5.22 10.26 -26.98
CA VAL A 29 4.49 9.72 -25.81
C VAL A 29 3.21 10.52 -25.61
N ALA A 30 2.07 9.83 -25.58
CA ALA A 30 0.74 10.43 -25.43
C ALA A 30 0.25 10.47 -23.97
N GLY A 31 0.73 9.55 -23.13
CA GLY A 31 0.32 9.47 -21.74
C GLY A 31 1.35 8.82 -20.84
N LEU A 32 1.21 9.06 -19.54
CA LEU A 32 2.13 8.67 -18.49
C LEU A 32 1.41 7.79 -17.47
N ILE A 33 1.99 6.63 -17.18
CA ILE A 33 1.69 5.88 -15.97
C ILE A 33 2.77 6.24 -14.96
N VAL A 34 2.33 6.73 -13.81
CA VAL A 34 3.21 7.09 -12.72
C VAL A 34 2.95 6.12 -11.58
N TYR A 35 4.00 5.42 -11.16
CA TYR A 35 4.01 4.56 -10.00
C TYR A 35 5.19 4.98 -9.14
N GLN A 36 4.95 5.38 -7.91
CA GLN A 36 6.01 5.86 -7.05
C GLN A 36 5.92 5.24 -5.66
N ALA A 37 7.07 4.73 -5.22
CA ALA A 37 7.41 4.58 -3.82
C ALA A 37 8.34 5.76 -3.45
N ASN A 38 7.87 6.63 -2.57
CA ASN A 38 8.72 7.44 -1.67
C ASN A 38 9.56 8.62 -2.22
N SER A 39 9.28 9.22 -3.38
CA SER A 39 10.03 10.41 -3.85
C SER A 39 9.12 11.62 -4.11
N PRO A 40 9.59 12.87 -3.89
CA PRO A 40 8.76 14.05 -4.15
C PRO A 40 8.61 14.25 -5.67
N ILE A 41 7.40 14.04 -6.18
CA ILE A 41 7.09 14.24 -7.61
C ILE A 41 6.77 15.69 -7.96
N ASP A 42 6.87 16.61 -7.01
CA ASP A 42 6.51 18.02 -7.21
C ASP A 42 7.25 18.66 -8.38
N HIS A 43 8.50 18.28 -8.58
CA HIS A 43 9.32 18.75 -9.69
C HIS A 43 8.76 18.33 -11.06
N LEU A 44 7.98 17.24 -11.16
CA LEU A 44 7.34 16.79 -12.40
C LEU A 44 5.93 17.35 -12.61
N LYS A 45 5.34 18.08 -11.67
CA LYS A 45 3.99 18.65 -11.86
C LYS A 45 3.88 19.51 -13.11
N SER A 46 4.94 20.26 -13.43
CA SER A 46 4.99 21.12 -14.61
C SER A 46 4.85 20.33 -15.91
N ILE A 47 5.32 19.07 -15.96
CA ILE A 47 5.28 18.26 -17.18
C ILE A 47 3.94 17.56 -17.38
N PHE A 48 3.15 17.35 -16.31
CA PHE A 48 1.87 16.65 -16.40
C PHE A 48 0.87 17.34 -17.32
N ASN A 49 0.91 18.67 -17.43
CA ASN A 49 0.04 19.44 -18.31
C ASN A 49 0.17 19.09 -19.80
N ASP A 50 1.26 18.43 -20.21
CA ASP A 50 1.50 18.04 -21.59
C ASP A 50 0.99 16.64 -21.94
N PHE A 51 0.56 15.85 -20.96
CA PHE A 51 0.25 14.43 -21.13
C PHE A 51 -1.04 14.04 -20.43
N SER A 52 -1.68 12.97 -20.89
CA SER A 52 -2.64 12.24 -20.06
C SER A 52 -1.89 11.52 -18.95
N VAL A 53 -2.35 11.60 -17.70
CA VAL A 53 -1.62 11.04 -16.56
C VAL A 53 -2.52 10.13 -15.73
N MET A 54 -2.01 8.94 -15.43
CA MET A 54 -2.64 7.98 -14.52
C MET A 54 -1.65 7.58 -13.42
N TRP A 55 -2.07 7.70 -12.17
CA TRP A 55 -1.29 7.27 -11.02
C TRP A 55 -1.69 5.86 -10.58
N LEU A 56 -0.71 5.04 -10.20
CA LEU A 56 -0.94 3.75 -9.56
C LEU A 56 -0.53 3.82 -8.09
N GLY A 57 -1.49 3.68 -7.18
CA GLY A 57 -1.33 3.85 -5.74
C GLY A 57 -1.98 5.14 -5.20
N ASP A 58 -1.59 5.56 -4.00
CA ASP A 58 -2.02 6.84 -3.46
C ASP A 58 -1.26 7.94 -4.21
N GLY A 59 -2.01 8.75 -4.96
CA GLY A 59 -1.47 9.90 -5.67
C GLY A 59 -0.65 10.82 -4.75
N PRO A 60 0.14 11.73 -5.32
CA PRO A 60 0.86 12.72 -4.53
C PRO A 60 -0.14 13.58 -3.74
N LYS A 61 0.13 13.77 -2.44
CA LYS A 61 -0.76 14.50 -1.51
C LYS A 61 -1.28 15.83 -2.06
N ASP A 62 -0.39 16.59 -2.70
CA ASP A 62 -0.66 17.95 -3.18
C ASP A 62 -0.97 17.99 -4.69
N THR A 63 -1.39 16.88 -5.30
CA THR A 63 -1.88 16.88 -6.68
C THR A 63 -2.98 15.86 -6.92
N SER A 64 -4.13 16.38 -7.31
CA SER A 64 -5.37 15.64 -7.56
C SER A 64 -5.36 14.84 -8.87
N LEU A 65 -4.37 13.98 -9.10
CA LEU A 65 -4.30 13.12 -10.28
C LEU A 65 -5.29 11.96 -10.21
N HIS A 66 -5.84 11.55 -11.36
CA HIS A 66 -6.56 10.28 -11.43
C HIS A 66 -5.66 9.14 -10.94
N SER A 67 -6.24 8.22 -10.17
CA SER A 67 -5.47 7.11 -9.61
C SER A 67 -6.24 5.80 -9.56
N VAL A 68 -5.50 4.70 -9.61
CA VAL A 68 -5.98 3.36 -9.28
C VAL A 68 -5.19 2.83 -8.09
N ARG A 69 -5.87 2.39 -7.04
CA ARG A 69 -5.23 1.94 -5.79
C ARG A 69 -5.92 0.74 -5.16
N LEU A 70 -5.33 0.23 -4.09
CA LEU A 70 -5.93 -0.82 -3.27
C LEU A 70 -7.10 -0.26 -2.46
N ASN A 71 -8.20 -1.00 -2.39
CA ASN A 71 -9.25 -0.78 -1.42
C ASN A 71 -8.78 -1.28 -0.04
N ARG A 72 -8.17 -0.38 0.75
CA ARG A 72 -7.62 -0.72 2.07
C ARG A 72 -8.67 -1.12 3.08
N PHE A 73 -9.82 -0.46 3.05
CA PHE A 73 -10.90 -0.77 3.98
C PHE A 73 -11.42 -2.20 3.77
N SER A 74 -11.68 -2.58 2.51
CA SER A 74 -12.06 -3.95 2.16
C SER A 74 -10.96 -4.96 2.43
N SER A 75 -9.69 -4.59 2.22
CA SER A 75 -8.54 -5.45 2.51
C SER A 75 -8.39 -5.74 4.01
N MET A 76 -8.53 -4.71 4.86
CA MET A 76 -8.49 -4.87 6.31
C MET A 76 -9.71 -5.65 6.83
N LYS A 77 -10.89 -5.45 6.20
CA LYS A 77 -12.07 -6.28 6.46
C LYS A 77 -11.77 -7.75 6.22
N LEU A 78 -11.23 -8.07 5.04
CA LEU A 78 -10.86 -9.43 4.65
C LEU A 78 -9.84 -10.04 5.61
N ALA A 79 -8.85 -9.25 6.05
CA ALA A 79 -7.87 -9.68 7.04
C ALA A 79 -8.54 -10.09 8.35
N TRP A 80 -9.40 -9.23 8.91
CA TRP A 80 -10.09 -9.53 10.16
C TRP A 80 -11.11 -10.67 10.04
N GLU A 81 -11.81 -10.81 8.91
CA GLU A 81 -12.70 -11.94 8.66
C GLU A 81 -11.94 -13.27 8.74
N ASN A 82 -10.80 -13.36 8.05
CA ASN A 82 -9.96 -14.56 8.09
C ASN A 82 -9.33 -14.83 9.45
N LEU A 83 -8.81 -13.79 10.12
CA LEU A 83 -8.27 -13.90 11.47
C LEU A 83 -9.34 -14.41 12.46
N SER A 84 -10.54 -13.85 12.40
CA SER A 84 -11.65 -14.27 13.26
C SER A 84 -12.08 -15.72 12.99
N THR A 85 -12.15 -16.14 11.73
CA THR A 85 -12.43 -17.54 11.36
C THR A 85 -11.36 -18.51 11.89
N GLN A 86 -10.10 -18.07 11.95
CA GLN A 86 -8.98 -18.83 12.52
C GLN A 86 -8.87 -18.69 14.05
N GLY A 87 -9.88 -18.12 14.73
CA GLY A 87 -9.93 -18.06 16.18
C GLY A 87 -9.02 -17.00 16.83
N TYR A 88 -8.43 -16.10 16.04
CA TYR A 88 -7.67 -14.98 16.61
C TYR A 88 -8.62 -14.00 17.30
N GLN A 89 -8.28 -13.67 18.56
CA GLN A 89 -9.07 -12.79 19.42
C GLN A 89 -8.37 -11.47 19.67
N THR A 90 -7.04 -11.37 19.50
CA THR A 90 -6.32 -10.09 19.66
C THR A 90 -5.36 -9.87 18.49
N GLY A 91 -5.54 -8.76 17.78
CA GLY A 91 -4.74 -8.38 16.62
C GLY A 91 -4.23 -6.95 16.78
N GLY A 92 -2.95 -6.77 16.46
CA GLY A 92 -2.24 -5.54 16.67
C GLY A 92 -1.72 -4.95 15.37
N LEU A 93 -2.05 -3.69 15.08
CA LEU A 93 -1.56 -2.99 13.89
C LEU A 93 -0.21 -2.32 14.17
N VAL A 94 0.77 -2.59 13.33
CA VAL A 94 2.08 -1.92 13.33
C VAL A 94 2.30 -1.26 11.97
N PHE A 95 2.49 0.06 11.97
CA PHE A 95 2.70 0.84 10.74
C PHE A 95 3.61 2.05 10.96
N SER A 96 3.87 2.85 9.93
CA SER A 96 4.71 4.03 10.00
C SER A 96 3.90 5.30 9.79
N GLU A 97 4.22 6.36 10.52
CA GLU A 97 3.62 7.67 10.38
C GLU A 97 3.69 8.13 8.93
N HIS A 98 4.84 7.93 8.26
CA HIS A 98 4.98 8.20 6.82
C HIS A 98 3.92 7.47 5.98
N SER A 99 3.66 6.19 6.24
CA SER A 99 2.65 5.45 5.49
C SER A 99 1.23 5.96 5.77
N ALA A 100 0.88 6.26 7.02
CA ALA A 100 -0.43 6.82 7.36
C ALA A 100 -0.63 8.19 6.74
N ASP A 101 0.44 8.97 6.69
CA ASP A 101 0.47 10.22 5.98
C ASP A 101 0.11 10.02 4.51
N GLN A 102 0.76 9.08 3.80
CA GLN A 102 0.51 8.82 2.38
C GLN A 102 -0.89 8.26 2.09
N ASN A 103 -1.41 7.40 2.98
CA ASN A 103 -2.72 6.76 2.80
C ASN A 103 -3.87 7.45 3.57
N TYR A 104 -3.65 8.67 4.09
CA TYR A 104 -4.64 9.43 4.85
C TYR A 104 -5.20 8.69 6.09
N GLY A 105 -4.40 7.83 6.71
CA GLY A 105 -4.77 7.06 7.90
C GLY A 105 -5.76 5.92 7.63
N GLU A 106 -5.98 5.54 6.36
CA GLU A 106 -6.96 4.52 5.97
C GLU A 106 -6.74 3.17 6.67
N TRP A 107 -5.47 2.76 6.84
CA TRP A 107 -5.15 1.50 7.52
C TRP A 107 -5.55 1.52 9.00
N ASP A 108 -5.22 2.60 9.72
CA ASP A 108 -5.60 2.73 11.13
C ASP A 108 -7.12 2.84 11.27
N ALA A 109 -7.78 3.68 10.47
CA ALA A 109 -9.23 3.83 10.50
C ALA A 109 -9.96 2.49 10.27
N ALA A 110 -9.53 1.73 9.26
CA ALA A 110 -10.10 0.42 8.97
C ALA A 110 -9.78 -0.60 10.08
N HIS A 111 -8.54 -0.68 10.54
CA HIS A 111 -8.14 -1.60 11.61
C HIS A 111 -8.92 -1.31 12.89
N SER A 112 -8.94 -0.06 13.32
CA SER A 112 -9.69 0.40 14.49
C SER A 112 -11.18 0.06 14.40
N HIS A 113 -11.79 0.17 13.22
CA HIS A 113 -13.16 -0.25 13.00
C HIS A 113 -13.36 -1.76 13.17
N PHE A 114 -12.56 -2.57 12.47
CA PHE A 114 -12.73 -4.03 12.45
C PHE A 114 -12.26 -4.71 13.73
N GLN A 115 -11.21 -4.21 14.37
CA GLN A 115 -10.78 -4.67 15.69
C GLN A 115 -11.94 -4.55 16.69
N ARG A 116 -12.60 -3.39 16.77
CA ARG A 116 -13.78 -3.23 17.65
C ARG A 116 -14.94 -4.13 17.28
N LYS A 117 -15.10 -4.43 15.99
CA LYS A 117 -16.19 -5.29 15.49
C LYS A 117 -15.98 -6.76 15.86
N PHE A 118 -14.77 -7.28 15.70
CA PHE A 118 -14.47 -8.71 15.89
C PHE A 118 -14.00 -9.06 17.31
N VAL A 119 -13.30 -8.16 17.97
CA VAL A 119 -12.75 -8.37 19.33
C VAL A 119 -13.65 -7.76 20.42
N GLY A 120 -14.45 -6.76 20.07
CA GLY A 120 -15.28 -6.01 21.01
C GLY A 120 -14.58 -4.76 21.57
N ARG A 121 -15.36 -3.86 22.18
CA ARG A 121 -14.88 -2.51 22.58
C ARG A 121 -13.95 -2.49 23.79
N ALA A 122 -14.02 -3.50 24.66
CA ALA A 122 -13.27 -3.51 25.93
C ALA A 122 -11.78 -3.87 25.76
N GLN A 123 -11.38 -4.37 24.60
CA GLN A 123 -10.03 -4.86 24.32
C GLN A 123 -9.39 -4.09 23.14
N TYR A 124 -9.61 -2.76 23.09
CA TYR A 124 -8.95 -1.94 22.07
C TYR A 124 -7.44 -1.86 22.32
N ILE A 125 -6.68 -2.30 21.32
CA ILE A 125 -5.24 -2.26 21.22
C ILE A 125 -4.88 -1.08 20.29
N PRO A 126 -4.22 -0.03 20.81
CA PRO A 126 -3.76 1.07 20.00
C PRO A 126 -2.64 0.59 19.07
N PRO A 127 -2.58 1.09 17.83
CA PRO A 127 -1.50 0.73 16.93
C PRO A 127 -0.14 1.16 17.49
N LEU A 128 0.90 0.42 17.11
CA LEU A 128 2.28 0.85 17.27
C LEU A 128 2.72 1.57 16.00
N THR A 129 3.21 2.80 16.16
CA THR A 129 3.68 3.62 15.05
C THR A 129 5.17 3.91 15.16
N PHE A 130 5.86 3.81 14.03
CA PHE A 130 7.24 4.29 13.85
C PHE A 130 7.27 5.49 12.92
N ARG A 131 8.32 6.31 12.94
CA ARG A 131 8.42 7.46 12.02
C ARG A 131 8.43 7.03 10.55
N SER A 132 9.26 6.03 10.25
CA SER A 132 9.46 5.48 8.90
C SER A 132 9.53 3.95 8.97
N ASN A 133 9.64 3.31 7.80
CA ASN A 133 9.79 1.85 7.72
C ASN A 133 11.21 1.42 8.13
N GLU A 134 12.16 2.34 8.05
CA GLU A 134 13.57 2.17 8.34
C GLU A 134 13.85 2.37 9.84
N ASP A 135 13.01 3.11 10.55
CA ASP A 135 13.19 3.48 11.97
C ASP A 135 12.44 2.56 12.95
N CYS A 136 12.08 1.33 12.55
CA CYS A 136 11.46 0.38 13.47
C CYS A 136 12.43 -0.01 14.60
N ASP A 137 12.07 0.37 15.83
CA ASP A 137 12.79 0.07 17.07
C ASP A 137 12.28 -1.25 17.68
N ILE A 138 13.22 -2.17 17.91
CA ILE A 138 12.94 -3.51 18.44
C ILE A 138 12.50 -3.47 19.90
N ASP A 139 13.03 -2.56 20.70
CA ASP A 139 12.70 -2.45 22.13
C ASP A 139 11.28 -1.89 22.29
N ALA A 140 10.93 -0.88 21.49
CA ALA A 140 9.56 -0.37 21.43
C ALA A 140 8.54 -1.44 20.97
N LEU A 141 8.92 -2.30 20.02
CA LEU A 141 8.08 -3.43 19.61
C LEU A 141 7.91 -4.43 20.76
N ARG A 142 8.99 -4.79 21.46
CA ARG A 142 8.96 -5.71 22.61
C ARG A 142 8.04 -5.17 23.73
N ASP A 143 8.26 -3.94 24.16
CA ASP A 143 7.48 -3.31 25.24
C ASP A 143 5.98 -3.25 24.90
N TRP A 144 5.68 -2.96 23.64
CA TRP A 144 4.30 -2.91 23.16
C TRP A 144 3.66 -4.30 23.12
N LEU A 145 4.38 -5.33 22.67
CA LEU A 145 3.93 -6.72 22.69
C LEU A 145 3.66 -7.22 24.12
N GLU A 146 4.57 -6.95 25.06
CA GLU A 146 4.42 -7.35 26.47
C GLU A 146 3.20 -6.69 27.13
N LYS A 147 2.96 -5.41 26.80
CA LYS A 147 1.84 -4.63 27.32
C LYS A 147 0.49 -5.11 26.80
N TRP A 148 0.38 -5.35 25.49
CA TRP A 148 -0.91 -5.61 24.84
C TRP A 148 -1.20 -7.09 24.57
N LYS A 149 -0.19 -7.96 24.62
CA LYS A 149 -0.32 -9.42 24.47
C LYS A 149 -1.13 -9.81 23.22
N THR A 150 -0.79 -9.21 22.08
CA THR A 150 -1.41 -9.49 20.79
C THR A 150 -1.08 -10.90 20.31
N GLN A 151 -2.07 -11.64 19.80
CA GLN A 151 -1.86 -12.97 19.20
C GLN A 151 -1.36 -12.89 17.76
N VAL A 152 -1.64 -11.78 17.06
CA VAL A 152 -1.21 -11.55 15.68
C VAL A 152 -0.81 -10.10 15.45
N ILE A 153 0.27 -9.92 14.70
CA ILE A 153 0.68 -8.62 14.17
C ILE A 153 0.18 -8.47 12.74
N ILE A 154 -0.50 -7.36 12.49
CA ILE A 154 -0.94 -6.92 11.17
C ILE A 154 -0.02 -5.77 10.76
N SER A 155 0.69 -5.89 9.64
CA SER A 155 1.58 -4.82 9.19
C SER A 155 1.72 -4.76 7.68
N ALA A 156 1.94 -3.55 7.14
CA ALA A 156 2.29 -3.36 5.74
C ALA A 156 3.79 -3.56 5.45
N PHE A 157 4.64 -3.80 6.45
CA PHE A 157 6.10 -3.85 6.26
C PHE A 157 6.72 -5.16 6.69
N LYS A 158 7.44 -5.79 5.74
CA LYS A 158 8.23 -7.00 5.99
C LYS A 158 9.29 -6.84 7.10
N LYS A 159 9.74 -5.61 7.40
CA LYS A 159 10.69 -5.37 8.50
C LYS A 159 10.14 -5.81 9.85
N VAL A 160 8.84 -5.63 10.11
CA VAL A 160 8.21 -6.03 11.38
C VAL A 160 8.29 -7.54 11.56
N TYR A 161 8.06 -8.32 10.50
CA TYR A 161 8.26 -9.78 10.53
C TYR A 161 9.69 -10.15 10.98
N HIS A 162 10.71 -9.49 10.43
CA HIS A 162 12.09 -9.75 10.82
C HIS A 162 12.42 -9.33 12.26
N LEU A 163 11.82 -8.24 12.75
CA LEU A 163 11.99 -7.83 14.14
C LEU A 163 11.39 -8.84 15.12
N LEU A 164 10.25 -9.45 14.78
CA LEU A 164 9.66 -10.53 15.59
C LEU A 164 10.62 -11.74 15.67
N GLN A 165 11.26 -12.11 14.57
CA GLN A 165 12.28 -13.16 14.57
C GLN A 165 13.51 -12.79 15.42
N GLN A 166 13.92 -11.53 15.42
CA GLN A 166 15.02 -11.03 16.27
C GLN A 166 14.67 -10.96 17.76
N LEU A 167 13.38 -10.99 18.09
CA LEU A 167 12.88 -11.12 19.46
C LEU A 167 12.76 -12.59 19.90
N ASP A 168 13.29 -13.52 19.12
CA ASP A 168 13.23 -14.97 19.34
C ASP A 168 11.78 -15.51 19.46
N LEU A 169 10.81 -14.83 18.82
CA LEU A 169 9.42 -15.28 18.72
C LEU A 169 9.24 -16.21 17.51
N ASP A 170 8.71 -17.41 17.74
CA ASP A 170 8.38 -18.33 16.67
C ASP A 170 7.08 -17.89 15.95
N ILE A 171 7.14 -17.82 14.62
CA ILE A 171 6.00 -17.47 13.76
C ILE A 171 5.65 -18.72 12.96
N PRO A 172 4.45 -19.32 13.15
CA PRO A 172 3.28 -18.76 13.82
C PRO A 172 3.07 -19.20 15.28
N ASN A 173 4.00 -19.96 15.89
CA ASN A 173 3.72 -20.68 17.14
C ASN A 173 3.57 -19.80 18.39
N ASP A 174 4.41 -18.78 18.53
CA ASP A 174 4.31 -17.80 19.62
C ASP A 174 3.44 -16.62 19.22
N ILE A 175 3.57 -16.15 17.97
CA ILE A 175 2.82 -15.02 17.45
C ILE A 175 2.50 -15.19 15.96
N GLY A 176 1.28 -14.84 15.56
CA GLY A 176 0.91 -14.75 14.15
C GLY A 176 1.46 -13.49 13.49
N TYR A 177 1.69 -13.55 12.18
CA TYR A 177 2.00 -12.37 11.38
C TYR A 177 1.14 -12.35 10.11
N LEU A 178 0.53 -11.20 9.82
CA LEU A 178 -0.29 -10.94 8.65
C LEU A 178 0.24 -9.71 7.92
N ALA A 179 0.64 -9.89 6.66
CA ALA A 179 1.06 -8.79 5.81
C ALA A 179 -0.13 -8.10 5.14
N LEU A 180 -0.22 -6.77 5.21
CA LEU A 180 -1.19 -5.98 4.43
C LEU A 180 -0.75 -5.77 2.97
N SER A 181 0.43 -6.29 2.64
CA SER A 181 1.00 -6.28 1.31
C SER A 181 1.93 -7.48 1.16
N THR A 182 1.48 -8.48 0.41
CA THR A 182 2.27 -9.65 0.03
C THR A 182 2.10 -9.92 -1.47
N ASN A 183 2.77 -10.96 -1.98
CA ASN A 183 2.60 -11.42 -3.35
C ASN A 183 1.85 -12.76 -3.35
N ASN A 184 1.12 -13.06 -4.42
CA ASN A 184 0.55 -14.38 -4.66
C ASN A 184 1.62 -15.48 -4.54
N GLY A 185 1.32 -16.53 -3.77
CA GLY A 185 2.22 -17.66 -3.54
C GLY A 185 3.34 -17.37 -2.55
N SER A 186 3.31 -16.24 -1.84
CA SER A 186 4.25 -15.93 -0.76
C SER A 186 3.98 -16.85 0.45
N GLU A 187 5.06 -17.29 1.11
CA GLU A 187 4.99 -18.01 2.39
C GLU A 187 4.44 -17.13 3.52
N ILE A 188 4.43 -15.79 3.36
CA ILE A 188 3.84 -14.88 4.33
C ILE A 188 2.35 -14.71 4.04
N THR A 189 1.53 -15.10 5.01
CA THR A 189 0.08 -14.90 4.98
C THR A 189 -0.25 -13.41 4.94
N GLY A 190 -1.18 -13.02 4.08
CA GLY A 190 -1.51 -11.62 3.95
C GLY A 190 -2.47 -11.27 2.82
N ILE A 191 -2.51 -9.99 2.51
CA ILE A 191 -3.28 -9.43 1.40
C ILE A 191 -2.35 -9.25 0.19
N ASP A 192 -2.61 -9.99 -0.89
CA ASP A 192 -2.10 -9.64 -2.21
C ASP A 192 -2.89 -8.43 -2.71
N GLN A 193 -2.19 -7.37 -3.11
CA GLN A 193 -2.83 -6.15 -3.61
C GLN A 193 -3.35 -6.30 -5.05
N GLU A 194 -3.08 -7.42 -5.71
CA GLU A 194 -3.43 -7.65 -7.12
C GLU A 194 -2.84 -6.54 -8.01
N MET A 195 -1.53 -6.32 -7.90
CA MET A 195 -0.84 -5.25 -8.64
C MET A 195 -1.04 -5.35 -10.16
N GLU A 196 -1.24 -6.56 -10.68
CA GLU A 196 -1.63 -6.77 -12.07
C GLU A 196 -3.00 -6.14 -12.38
N SER A 197 -4.01 -6.38 -11.54
CA SER A 197 -5.34 -5.78 -11.68
C SER A 197 -5.31 -4.25 -11.61
N ILE A 198 -4.55 -3.70 -10.65
CA ILE A 198 -4.32 -2.24 -10.54
C ILE A 198 -3.70 -1.71 -11.84
N SER A 199 -2.67 -2.38 -12.35
CA SER A 199 -1.95 -1.96 -13.56
C SER A 199 -2.82 -2.05 -14.82
N GLN A 200 -3.53 -3.16 -15.00
CA GLN A 200 -4.44 -3.35 -16.14
C GLN A 200 -5.57 -2.31 -16.14
N THR A 201 -6.12 -2.01 -14.96
CA THR A 201 -7.15 -0.98 -14.79
C THR A 201 -6.59 0.40 -15.10
N GLY A 202 -5.41 0.74 -14.58
CA GLY A 202 -4.76 2.01 -14.86
C GLY A 202 -4.42 2.21 -16.34
N ILE A 203 -3.90 1.17 -17.02
CA ILE A 203 -3.64 1.21 -18.47
C ILE A 203 -4.93 1.47 -19.25
N ARG A 204 -6.04 0.81 -18.88
CA ARG A 204 -7.33 0.98 -19.54
C ARG A 204 -7.87 2.40 -19.39
N LEU A 205 -7.79 2.96 -18.19
CA LEU A 205 -8.22 4.35 -17.94
C LEU A 205 -7.32 5.34 -18.65
N LEU A 206 -6.01 5.11 -18.69
CA LEU A 206 -5.09 5.98 -19.41
C LEU A 206 -5.39 6.01 -20.92
N ASP A 207 -5.76 4.88 -21.53
CA ASP A 207 -6.20 4.86 -22.94
C ASP A 207 -7.46 5.69 -23.17
N GLN A 208 -8.39 5.70 -22.22
CA GLN A 208 -9.56 6.58 -22.29
C GLN A 208 -9.16 8.04 -22.25
N LEU A 209 -8.28 8.44 -21.31
CA LEU A 209 -7.77 9.81 -21.22
C LEU A 209 -7.05 10.23 -22.51
N ILE A 210 -6.19 9.37 -23.07
CA ILE A 210 -5.47 9.62 -24.31
C ILE A 210 -6.44 9.84 -25.49
N ARG A 211 -7.43 8.95 -25.66
CA ARG A 211 -8.40 9.04 -26.76
C ARG A 211 -9.27 10.30 -26.68
N ASN A 212 -9.62 10.71 -25.46
CA ASN A 212 -10.39 11.92 -25.21
C ASN A 212 -9.54 13.19 -25.22
N ARG A 213 -8.21 13.06 -25.34
CA ARG A 213 -7.24 14.17 -25.22
C ARG A 213 -7.35 14.89 -23.88
N GLU A 214 -7.68 14.15 -22.82
CA GLU A 214 -7.69 14.65 -21.45
C GLU A 214 -6.27 14.66 -20.92
N GLN A 215 -5.69 15.86 -20.79
CA GLN A 215 -4.31 16.08 -20.38
C GLN A 215 -4.23 16.96 -19.14
N GLY A 216 -3.12 16.86 -18.42
CA GLY A 216 -2.87 17.65 -17.23
C GLY A 216 -3.55 17.14 -15.97
N ILE A 217 -3.52 17.98 -14.94
CA ILE A 217 -4.14 17.70 -13.65
C ILE A 217 -5.64 17.92 -13.81
N PRO A 218 -6.49 16.90 -13.53
CA PRO A 218 -7.91 17.01 -13.76
C PRO A 218 -8.56 17.98 -12.77
N LYS A 219 -9.61 18.68 -13.22
CA LYS A 219 -10.43 19.54 -12.35
C LYS A 219 -11.15 18.72 -11.27
N HIS A 220 -11.54 17.50 -11.60
CA HIS A 220 -12.22 16.57 -10.70
C HIS A 220 -11.46 15.24 -10.69
N GLN A 221 -10.80 14.96 -9.58
CA GLN A 221 -10.08 13.70 -9.41
C GLN A 221 -11.04 12.51 -9.41
N GLN A 222 -10.60 11.42 -10.02
CA GLN A 222 -11.26 10.13 -9.93
C GLN A 222 -10.27 9.12 -9.35
N ILE A 223 -10.69 8.40 -8.32
CA ILE A 223 -9.91 7.36 -7.67
C ILE A 223 -10.70 6.07 -7.84
N ILE A 224 -10.08 5.06 -8.46
CA ILE A 224 -10.65 3.73 -8.60
C ILE A 224 -9.93 2.81 -7.63
N GLU A 225 -10.70 2.05 -6.86
CA GLU A 225 -10.17 1.11 -5.88
C GLU A 225 -10.42 -0.32 -6.34
N THR A 226 -9.39 -1.14 -6.25
CA THR A 226 -9.46 -2.58 -6.54
C THR A 226 -9.32 -3.37 -5.25
N ASN A 227 -10.01 -4.50 -5.14
CA ASN A 227 -9.93 -5.32 -3.94
C ASN A 227 -8.69 -6.20 -3.99
N GLY A 228 -7.97 -6.29 -2.87
CA GLY A 228 -6.93 -7.29 -2.68
C GLY A 228 -7.52 -8.69 -2.52
N GLN A 229 -6.65 -9.68 -2.63
CA GLN A 229 -6.97 -11.10 -2.45
C GLN A 229 -6.27 -11.66 -1.23
N TRP A 230 -6.85 -12.70 -0.65
CA TRP A 230 -6.23 -13.43 0.44
C TRP A 230 -5.10 -14.31 -0.12
N ASN A 231 -3.89 -14.13 0.39
CA ASN A 231 -2.77 -15.04 0.18
C ASN A 231 -2.61 -15.92 1.41
N SER A 232 -2.90 -17.21 1.26
CA SER A 232 -2.64 -18.22 2.29
C SER A 232 -1.14 -18.54 2.34
N GLY A 233 -0.49 -18.16 3.44
CA GLY A 233 0.89 -18.53 3.74
C GLY A 233 0.97 -19.35 5.03
N GLU A 234 2.14 -19.36 5.65
CA GLU A 234 2.49 -20.20 6.80
C GLU A 234 2.59 -19.39 8.10
N THR A 235 2.36 -18.07 8.06
CA THR A 235 2.60 -17.17 9.20
C THR A 235 1.39 -16.98 10.12
N LEU A 236 0.32 -17.76 9.92
CA LEU A 236 -0.80 -17.88 10.85
C LEU A 236 -0.99 -19.35 11.23
N LYS A 237 -1.48 -19.60 12.45
CA LYS A 237 -1.76 -20.97 12.90
C LYS A 237 -2.95 -21.51 12.10
N SER A 238 -2.75 -22.66 11.46
CA SER A 238 -3.88 -23.46 10.97
C SER A 238 -4.61 -24.02 12.19
N GLN A 239 -5.83 -23.54 12.45
CA GLN A 239 -6.70 -24.17 13.43
C GLN A 239 -7.47 -25.30 12.74
N SER A 240 -7.21 -26.54 13.16
CA SER A 240 -8.01 -27.73 12.86
C SER A 240 -9.33 -27.72 13.61
#